data_AF-A0A2D4SR85-F1
#
_entry.id   AF-A0A2D4SR85-F1
#
_cell.length_a   1.000
_cell.length_b   1.000
_cell.length_c   1.000
_cell.angle_alpha   90.00
_cell.angle_beta   90.00
_cell.angle_gamma   90.00
#
_symmetry.space_group_name_H-M   'P 1'
#
loop_
_entity.id
_entity.type
_entity.pdbx_description
1 polymer ?
#
loop_
_entity_poly.entity_id
_entity_poly.type
_entity_poly.pdbx_seq_one_letter_code
_entity_poly.pdbx_strand_id
1 'polypeptide(L)'
;MSFFFLTSIMLSGCNFFKSTLDEDGDGYSGMDGDCDDTNALVGPFDNDGDGYTSCQGDCDDNNPLTYPGAARKDSTTECMTDADRDGYGDVVPFGGVTAGTDCDDQDPNAGPFDFDGDGFSACDGDCDDLNAKTFPGAAESDSPTACMTDSDDDGYGSPNPLPGVATGTDCDDANALRQPADIDGDGFTGCAGDCDDSSIFTFPGAAQLESPTDCMADTDDDGYGNSSPPPGVTPGLDCDDNDISMGGEDLDNDGYSSCDGDCNDSDPQTHPGAAQNESLVFCMTDKDDDGYGDSAPATGVVSGIDCDDTDPVQNSSDTDGDGYTSCNGDCDDTSAHTFPGAAEQESAINCMADEDQDGYGSDSPITGVTPGADCDDANVYAFPGAAELDSLTSCMVDLDQDGFGSAGVRNPSASSQSVPAKIPVPGLSSP
;
A
#
# COMPACT_ATOMS: atom_id res chain seq x y z
N MET A 1 -79.82 52.22 -84.00
CA MET A 1 -81.21 52.24 -83.47
C MET A 1 -81.37 51.04 -82.55
N SER A 2 -81.82 51.31 -81.32
CA SER A 2 -82.40 50.40 -80.32
C SER A 2 -81.59 49.24 -79.72
N PHE A 3 -81.12 49.51 -78.50
CA PHE A 3 -81.18 48.70 -77.27
C PHE A 3 -81.73 47.26 -77.33
N PHE A 4 -80.97 46.31 -76.79
CA PHE A 4 -81.36 45.56 -75.59
C PHE A 4 -80.10 45.11 -74.82
N PHE A 5 -79.96 45.60 -73.58
CA PHE A 5 -79.05 45.08 -72.57
C PHE A 5 -79.55 43.69 -72.15
N LEU A 6 -78.76 42.63 -72.38
CA LEU A 6 -78.79 41.48 -71.48
C LEU A 6 -77.61 41.64 -70.52
N THR A 7 -78.00 41.93 -69.28
CA THR A 7 -77.18 41.94 -68.08
C THR A 7 -76.38 40.64 -67.96
N SER A 8 -75.07 40.77 -67.88
CA SER A 8 -74.17 39.78 -67.28
C SER A 8 -74.70 39.42 -65.89
N ILE A 9 -75.26 38.23 -65.74
CA ILE A 9 -75.34 37.58 -64.44
C ILE A 9 -73.91 37.16 -64.15
N MET A 10 -73.31 37.86 -63.19
CA MET A 10 -72.15 37.39 -62.45
C MET A 10 -72.55 36.08 -61.78
N LEU A 11 -72.29 34.93 -62.43
CA LEU A 11 -72.13 33.70 -61.66
C LEU A 11 -70.81 33.86 -60.90
N SER A 12 -70.95 34.25 -59.64
CA SER A 12 -69.86 34.10 -58.68
C SER A 12 -69.43 32.64 -58.64
N GLY A 13 -68.20 32.39 -59.06
CA GLY A 13 -67.29 31.58 -58.27
C GLY A 13 -67.25 30.07 -58.48
N CYS A 14 -68.00 29.45 -59.39
CA CYS A 14 -67.91 27.99 -59.53
C CYS A 14 -67.66 27.50 -60.96
N ASN A 15 -66.74 26.55 -61.07
CA ASN A 15 -66.35 25.93 -62.34
C ASN A 15 -67.54 25.17 -62.96
N PHE A 16 -67.64 25.22 -64.30
CA PHE A 16 -68.76 24.70 -65.11
C PHE A 16 -69.01 23.18 -65.02
N PHE A 17 -68.30 22.47 -64.14
CA PHE A 17 -68.35 21.01 -63.97
C PHE A 17 -68.87 20.54 -62.60
N LYS A 18 -69.19 21.45 -61.66
CA LYS A 18 -69.71 21.07 -60.34
C LYS A 18 -71.24 21.30 -60.24
N SER A 19 -71.94 20.40 -59.53
CA SER A 19 -73.39 20.46 -59.32
C SER A 19 -73.75 21.62 -58.38
N THR A 20 -74.91 22.26 -58.63
CA THR A 20 -75.54 23.24 -57.73
C THR A 20 -76.59 22.60 -56.82
N LEU A 21 -76.86 21.31 -57.03
CA LEU A 21 -77.80 20.55 -56.24
C LEU A 21 -76.99 19.73 -55.25
N ASP A 22 -77.27 19.96 -53.97
CA ASP A 22 -76.91 19.09 -52.84
C ASP A 22 -77.62 17.73 -53.05
N GLU A 23 -76.87 16.74 -53.53
CA GLU A 23 -77.41 15.44 -53.96
C GLU A 23 -77.54 14.43 -52.82
N ASP A 24 -76.76 14.57 -51.76
CA ASP A 24 -76.73 13.66 -50.59
C ASP A 24 -77.39 14.23 -49.31
N GLY A 25 -77.68 15.53 -49.28
CA GLY A 25 -78.44 16.22 -48.25
C GLY A 25 -77.62 16.68 -47.04
N ASP A 26 -76.30 16.78 -47.13
CA ASP A 26 -75.42 17.23 -46.04
C ASP A 26 -75.44 18.77 -45.85
N GLY A 27 -76.05 19.50 -46.79
CA GLY A 27 -76.17 20.95 -46.78
C GLY A 27 -75.11 21.70 -47.59
N TYR A 28 -74.19 20.99 -48.27
CA TYR A 28 -73.18 21.54 -49.16
C TYR A 28 -73.34 20.94 -50.55
N SER A 29 -73.48 21.79 -51.56
CA SER A 29 -73.38 21.31 -52.95
C SER A 29 -71.92 21.28 -53.39
N GLY A 30 -71.63 20.63 -54.53
CA GLY A 30 -70.32 20.75 -55.17
C GLY A 30 -69.87 22.20 -55.39
N MET A 31 -70.81 23.15 -55.52
CA MET A 31 -70.51 24.58 -55.62
C MET A 31 -70.11 25.24 -54.30
N ASP A 32 -70.48 24.66 -53.16
CA ASP A 32 -70.20 25.16 -51.82
C ASP A 32 -68.92 24.57 -51.21
N GLY A 33 -68.18 23.75 -51.97
CA GLY A 33 -66.88 23.21 -51.56
C GLY A 33 -66.85 21.69 -51.45
N ASP A 34 -67.99 21.04 -51.62
CA ASP A 34 -68.09 19.59 -51.57
C ASP A 34 -67.28 18.92 -52.70
N CYS A 35 -66.54 17.89 -52.31
CA CYS A 35 -65.69 17.07 -53.16
C CYS A 35 -66.38 15.77 -53.59
N ASP A 36 -67.43 15.31 -52.90
CA ASP A 36 -68.27 14.16 -53.25
C ASP A 36 -69.74 14.37 -52.86
N ASP A 37 -70.45 15.16 -53.68
CA ASP A 37 -71.89 15.51 -53.61
C ASP A 37 -72.84 14.28 -53.61
N THR A 38 -72.30 13.06 -53.62
CA THR A 38 -73.07 11.81 -53.56
C THR A 38 -72.94 11.08 -52.22
N ASN A 39 -72.14 11.61 -51.30
CA ASN A 39 -71.82 10.99 -50.02
C ASN A 39 -71.75 12.02 -48.88
N ALA A 40 -72.83 12.12 -48.11
CA ALA A 40 -72.99 13.06 -47.00
C ALA A 40 -71.99 12.90 -45.84
N LEU A 41 -71.11 11.88 -45.89
CA LEU A 41 -70.02 11.68 -44.93
C LEU A 41 -68.68 12.24 -45.43
N VAL A 42 -68.59 12.74 -46.65
CA VAL A 42 -67.39 13.28 -47.27
C VAL A 42 -67.68 14.71 -47.71
N GLY A 43 -67.31 15.68 -46.88
CA GLY A 43 -67.67 17.07 -47.06
C GLY A 43 -66.57 18.05 -46.63
N PRO A 44 -66.82 19.36 -46.77
CA PRO A 44 -65.84 20.41 -46.50
C PRO A 44 -65.77 20.84 -45.01
N PHE A 45 -66.34 20.05 -44.10
CA PHE A 45 -66.38 20.33 -42.67
C PHE A 45 -65.26 19.57 -41.94
N ASP A 46 -64.69 20.23 -40.94
CA ASP A 46 -63.68 19.70 -40.02
C ASP A 46 -64.43 19.43 -38.71
N ASN A 47 -64.83 18.18 -38.50
CA ASN A 47 -65.77 17.80 -37.46
C ASN A 47 -65.12 17.69 -36.07
N ASP A 48 -63.84 17.40 -36.00
CA ASP A 48 -63.11 17.20 -34.75
C ASP A 48 -62.10 18.33 -34.43
N GLY A 49 -61.79 19.19 -35.40
CA GLY A 49 -61.04 20.42 -35.24
C GLY A 49 -59.53 20.29 -35.43
N ASP A 50 -59.04 19.26 -36.13
CA ASP A 50 -57.61 19.09 -36.41
C ASP A 50 -57.10 19.88 -37.64
N GLY A 51 -58.01 20.48 -38.40
CA GLY A 51 -57.70 21.27 -39.59
C GLY A 51 -57.64 20.47 -40.90
N TYR A 52 -57.93 19.17 -40.85
CA TYR A 52 -58.27 18.34 -41.99
C TYR A 52 -59.79 18.17 -42.08
N THR A 53 -60.25 17.95 -43.30
CA THR A 53 -61.65 17.63 -43.57
C THR A 53 -61.65 16.29 -44.27
N SER A 54 -62.75 15.55 -44.21
CA SER A 54 -62.95 14.38 -45.07
C SER A 54 -62.62 14.64 -46.55
N CYS A 55 -62.90 15.84 -47.09
CA CYS A 55 -62.49 16.24 -48.44
C CYS A 55 -60.96 16.42 -48.65
N GLN A 56 -60.22 16.69 -47.59
CA GLN A 56 -58.76 16.76 -47.58
C GLN A 56 -58.09 15.41 -47.26
N GLY A 57 -58.88 14.36 -47.08
CA GLY A 57 -58.40 13.00 -46.85
C GLY A 57 -58.16 12.66 -45.38
N ASP A 58 -58.91 13.30 -44.47
CA ASP A 58 -58.99 12.87 -43.08
C ASP A 58 -59.46 11.40 -42.98
N CYS A 59 -58.77 10.59 -42.19
CA CYS A 59 -59.10 9.18 -41.98
C CYS A 59 -59.98 8.93 -40.75
N ASP A 60 -60.10 9.89 -39.83
CA ASP A 60 -61.09 9.86 -38.75
C ASP A 60 -61.61 11.25 -38.45
N ASP A 61 -62.64 11.67 -39.19
CA ASP A 61 -63.31 12.97 -39.03
C ASP A 61 -64.02 13.13 -37.65
N ASN A 62 -63.78 12.24 -36.67
CA ASN A 62 -64.25 12.34 -35.29
C ASN A 62 -63.12 12.29 -34.25
N ASN A 63 -61.85 12.15 -34.66
CA ASN A 63 -60.70 12.05 -33.76
C ASN A 63 -59.58 13.01 -34.19
N PRO A 64 -59.37 14.13 -33.46
CA PRO A 64 -58.46 15.19 -33.88
C PRO A 64 -56.96 14.84 -33.73
N LEU A 65 -56.66 13.57 -33.48
CA LEU A 65 -55.32 12.98 -33.39
C LEU A 65 -55.07 11.97 -34.52
N THR A 66 -56.01 11.81 -35.46
CA THR A 66 -55.94 10.81 -36.53
C THR A 66 -56.15 11.43 -37.90
N TYR A 67 -55.08 11.97 -38.49
CA TYR A 67 -55.13 12.68 -39.77
C TYR A 67 -53.84 12.51 -40.57
N PRO A 68 -53.81 12.91 -41.87
CA PRO A 68 -52.59 12.88 -42.66
C PRO A 68 -51.47 13.72 -42.04
N GLY A 69 -50.42 13.06 -41.58
CA GLY A 69 -49.27 13.70 -40.94
C GLY A 69 -49.41 13.98 -39.44
N ALA A 70 -50.37 13.37 -38.74
CA ALA A 70 -50.46 13.41 -37.28
C ALA A 70 -49.15 12.92 -36.63
N ALA A 71 -48.75 11.68 -36.96
CA ALA A 71 -47.49 11.07 -36.57
C ALA A 71 -46.31 11.54 -37.45
N ARG A 72 -45.97 12.84 -37.34
CA ARG A 72 -44.99 13.51 -38.23
C ARG A 72 -43.59 12.87 -38.27
N LYS A 73 -43.19 12.13 -37.25
CA LYS A 73 -41.89 11.45 -37.19
C LYS A 73 -41.89 10.13 -37.97
N ASP A 74 -43.05 9.48 -38.08
CA ASP A 74 -43.26 8.33 -38.97
C ASP A 74 -43.50 8.77 -40.41
N SER A 75 -44.46 9.66 -40.61
CA SER A 75 -44.85 10.13 -41.93
C SER A 75 -45.49 11.51 -41.86
N THR A 76 -45.14 12.37 -42.80
CA THR A 76 -45.75 13.71 -42.91
C THR A 76 -46.98 13.73 -43.81
N THR A 77 -47.37 12.59 -44.37
CA THR A 77 -48.46 12.50 -45.38
C THR A 77 -49.38 11.30 -45.22
N GLU A 78 -48.98 10.27 -44.49
CA GLU A 78 -49.83 9.10 -44.24
C GLU A 78 -50.80 9.42 -43.11
N CYS A 79 -51.98 8.80 -43.18
CA CYS A 79 -52.99 8.96 -42.16
C CYS A 79 -52.70 7.99 -41.02
N MET A 80 -52.35 8.51 -39.86
CA MET A 80 -51.86 7.80 -38.67
C MET A 80 -52.53 8.41 -37.44
N THR A 81 -52.57 7.67 -36.33
CA THR A 81 -53.05 8.16 -35.02
C THR A 81 -51.83 8.44 -34.14
N ASP A 82 -51.77 9.62 -33.51
CA ASP A 82 -50.71 10.03 -32.56
C ASP A 82 -51.38 10.51 -31.26
N ALA A 83 -51.83 9.57 -30.42
CA ALA A 83 -52.73 9.87 -29.32
C ALA A 83 -52.04 10.56 -28.12
N ASP A 84 -50.76 10.29 -27.88
CA ASP A 84 -49.96 10.94 -26.82
C ASP A 84 -49.16 12.16 -27.30
N ARG A 85 -49.10 12.40 -28.62
CA ARG A 85 -48.50 13.57 -29.30
C ARG A 85 -46.99 13.59 -29.28
N ASP A 86 -46.36 12.44 -29.12
CA ASP A 86 -44.92 12.32 -29.21
C ASP A 86 -44.44 12.46 -30.69
N GLY A 87 -45.33 12.18 -31.64
CA GLY A 87 -45.11 12.29 -33.08
C GLY A 87 -44.83 10.98 -33.82
N TYR A 88 -44.84 9.84 -33.15
CA TYR A 88 -44.97 8.51 -33.75
C TYR A 88 -46.46 8.12 -33.79
N GLY A 89 -46.78 7.05 -34.53
CA GLY A 89 -48.17 6.61 -34.64
C GLY A 89 -48.40 5.20 -34.14
N ASP A 90 -49.60 4.95 -33.64
CA ASP A 90 -50.05 3.66 -33.12
C ASP A 90 -49.71 2.49 -34.07
N VAL A 91 -49.06 1.45 -33.54
CA VAL A 91 -48.76 0.20 -34.27
C VAL A 91 -50.01 -0.66 -34.52
N VAL A 92 -51.10 -0.46 -33.79
CA VAL A 92 -52.38 -1.19 -33.92
C VAL A 92 -53.58 -0.25 -34.06
N PRO A 93 -53.59 0.65 -35.07
CA PRO A 93 -54.65 1.62 -35.23
C PRO A 93 -55.93 0.95 -35.75
N PHE A 94 -57.04 1.66 -35.65
CA PHE A 94 -58.33 1.16 -36.14
C PHE A 94 -58.40 1.13 -37.69
N GLY A 95 -59.34 0.36 -38.24
CA GLY A 95 -59.40 0.09 -39.68
C GLY A 95 -59.60 1.34 -40.56
N GLY A 96 -58.68 1.55 -41.51
CA GLY A 96 -58.66 2.72 -42.41
C GLY A 96 -57.48 3.66 -42.18
N VAL A 97 -56.81 3.51 -41.02
CA VAL A 97 -55.61 4.25 -40.62
C VAL A 97 -54.35 3.41 -40.89
N THR A 98 -53.26 4.08 -41.23
CA THR A 98 -51.94 3.47 -41.44
C THR A 98 -51.28 3.22 -40.09
N ALA A 99 -50.77 2.01 -39.87
CA ALA A 99 -50.01 1.69 -38.66
C ALA A 99 -48.68 2.46 -38.65
N GLY A 100 -48.36 3.08 -37.52
CA GLY A 100 -47.08 3.72 -37.27
C GLY A 100 -46.11 2.80 -36.52
N THR A 101 -45.20 3.41 -35.76
CA THR A 101 -44.12 2.71 -35.03
C THR A 101 -44.20 2.80 -33.50
N ASP A 102 -45.20 3.48 -32.94
CA ASP A 102 -45.44 3.59 -31.51
C ASP A 102 -46.12 2.34 -30.93
N CYS A 103 -45.45 1.67 -30.00
CA CYS A 103 -45.94 0.44 -29.38
C CYS A 103 -46.95 0.66 -28.25
N ASP A 104 -47.01 1.84 -27.66
CA ASP A 104 -48.05 2.26 -26.71
C ASP A 104 -48.34 3.75 -26.91
N ASP A 105 -49.19 4.04 -27.89
CA ASP A 105 -49.62 5.39 -28.34
C ASP A 105 -50.32 6.23 -27.24
N GLN A 106 -50.36 5.75 -25.99
CA GLN A 106 -50.86 6.47 -24.83
C GLN A 106 -49.73 6.93 -23.87
N ASP A 107 -48.49 6.48 -24.07
CA ASP A 107 -47.32 6.85 -23.29
C ASP A 107 -46.27 7.51 -24.19
N PRO A 108 -46.06 8.83 -24.07
CA PRO A 108 -45.15 9.57 -24.95
C PRO A 108 -43.67 9.21 -24.77
N ASN A 109 -43.35 8.27 -23.87
CA ASN A 109 -42.02 7.71 -23.69
C ASN A 109 -41.88 6.30 -24.30
N ALA A 110 -42.97 5.68 -24.77
CA ALA A 110 -42.98 4.33 -25.39
C ALA A 110 -42.59 4.37 -26.87
N GLY A 111 -41.45 5.00 -27.16
CA GLY A 111 -40.97 5.20 -28.53
C GLY A 111 -40.20 4.02 -29.12
N PRO A 112 -40.05 4.00 -30.47
CA PRO A 112 -39.28 2.98 -31.19
C PRO A 112 -37.79 3.30 -31.35
N PHE A 113 -37.32 4.38 -30.72
CA PHE A 113 -35.94 4.84 -30.83
C PHE A 113 -35.22 4.58 -29.52
N ASP A 114 -34.14 3.82 -29.60
CA ASP A 114 -33.11 3.69 -28.58
C ASP A 114 -32.40 5.05 -28.42
N PHE A 115 -32.72 5.77 -27.35
CA PHE A 115 -32.27 7.16 -27.14
C PHE A 115 -30.90 7.24 -26.45
N ASP A 116 -30.50 6.23 -25.69
CA ASP A 116 -29.23 6.21 -24.96
C ASP A 116 -28.15 5.30 -25.59
N GLY A 117 -28.54 4.43 -26.52
CA GLY A 117 -27.68 3.61 -27.36
C GLY A 117 -27.33 2.23 -26.78
N ASP A 118 -28.10 1.68 -25.84
CA ASP A 118 -27.85 0.35 -25.27
C ASP A 118 -28.39 -0.82 -26.12
N GLY A 119 -29.18 -0.51 -27.15
CA GLY A 119 -29.77 -1.48 -28.07
C GLY A 119 -31.19 -1.91 -27.69
N PHE A 120 -31.78 -1.32 -26.66
CA PHE A 120 -33.20 -1.42 -26.34
C PHE A 120 -33.83 -0.03 -26.53
N SER A 121 -35.01 0.01 -27.14
CA SER A 121 -35.89 1.18 -27.03
C SER A 121 -36.99 0.87 -26.03
N ALA A 122 -37.78 1.88 -25.64
CA ALA A 122 -38.95 1.63 -24.80
C ALA A 122 -39.89 0.54 -25.40
N CYS A 123 -40.05 0.51 -26.73
CA CYS A 123 -40.77 -0.56 -27.42
C CYS A 123 -40.13 -1.95 -27.38
N ASP A 124 -38.81 -2.04 -27.25
CA ASP A 124 -38.09 -3.30 -27.05
C ASP A 124 -38.02 -3.70 -25.56
N GLY A 125 -38.66 -2.92 -24.68
CA GLY A 125 -38.81 -3.23 -23.26
C GLY A 125 -37.81 -2.53 -22.36
N ASP A 126 -37.16 -1.47 -22.84
CA ASP A 126 -36.31 -0.61 -22.01
C ASP A 126 -37.11 -0.03 -20.82
N CYS A 127 -36.48 -0.04 -19.65
CA CYS A 127 -37.06 0.52 -18.43
C CYS A 127 -36.63 1.97 -18.14
N ASP A 128 -35.57 2.47 -18.78
CA ASP A 128 -35.16 3.88 -18.77
C ASP A 128 -34.34 4.18 -20.03
N ASP A 129 -35.03 4.42 -21.15
CA ASP A 129 -34.49 4.71 -22.50
C ASP A 129 -33.60 5.97 -22.57
N LEU A 130 -33.33 6.63 -21.44
CA LEU A 130 -32.40 7.75 -21.33
C LEU A 130 -31.12 7.38 -20.58
N ASN A 131 -30.98 6.13 -20.15
CA ASN A 131 -29.88 5.61 -19.37
C ASN A 131 -29.45 4.22 -19.85
N ALA A 132 -28.37 4.20 -20.64
CA ALA A 132 -27.78 3.02 -21.29
C ALA A 132 -27.25 1.92 -20.32
N LYS A 133 -27.49 2.09 -19.02
CA LYS A 133 -27.18 1.14 -17.95
C LYS A 133 -28.44 0.50 -17.36
N THR A 134 -29.63 0.85 -17.84
CA THR A 134 -30.90 0.49 -17.22
C THR A 134 -31.84 -0.15 -18.24
N PHE A 135 -31.58 -1.41 -18.56
CA PHE A 135 -32.33 -2.15 -19.57
C PHE A 135 -32.54 -3.62 -19.16
N PRO A 136 -33.40 -4.37 -19.88
CA PRO A 136 -33.54 -5.81 -19.66
C PRO A 136 -32.22 -6.57 -19.85
N GLY A 137 -31.69 -7.11 -18.75
CA GLY A 137 -30.44 -7.86 -18.77
C GLY A 137 -29.18 -7.00 -18.63
N ALA A 138 -29.30 -5.75 -18.19
CA ALA A 138 -28.14 -4.92 -17.83
C ALA A 138 -27.29 -5.54 -16.70
N ALA A 139 -27.94 -6.22 -15.75
CA ALA A 139 -27.29 -6.95 -14.66
C ALA A 139 -27.46 -8.48 -14.86
N GLU A 140 -26.69 -9.07 -15.76
CA GLU A 140 -26.87 -10.48 -16.16
C GLU A 140 -26.57 -11.49 -15.04
N SER A 141 -25.75 -11.12 -14.06
CA SER A 141 -25.40 -11.96 -12.91
C SER A 141 -26.58 -12.10 -11.95
N ASP A 142 -27.44 -11.07 -11.87
CA ASP A 142 -28.70 -11.12 -11.15
C ASP A 142 -29.83 -11.73 -11.99
N SER A 143 -30.04 -11.22 -13.21
CA SER A 143 -31.10 -11.69 -14.08
C SER A 143 -30.88 -11.30 -15.54
N PRO A 144 -30.78 -12.26 -16.48
CA PRO A 144 -30.52 -11.98 -17.89
C PRO A 144 -31.70 -11.36 -18.66
N THR A 145 -32.85 -11.14 -18.00
CA THR A 145 -34.07 -10.64 -18.66
C THR A 145 -34.82 -9.60 -17.84
N ALA A 146 -34.36 -9.27 -16.64
CA ALA A 146 -35.05 -8.27 -15.82
C ALA A 146 -34.53 -6.88 -16.17
N CYS A 147 -35.42 -5.91 -16.21
CA CYS A 147 -35.12 -4.50 -16.18
C CYS A 147 -34.35 -4.18 -14.89
N MET A 148 -33.05 -3.94 -14.97
CA MET A 148 -32.17 -3.65 -13.84
C MET A 148 -31.23 -2.52 -14.23
N THR A 149 -30.64 -1.84 -13.24
CA THR A 149 -29.59 -0.84 -13.46
C THR A 149 -28.27 -1.46 -13.03
N ASP A 150 -27.25 -1.43 -13.87
CA ASP A 150 -25.85 -1.78 -13.55
C ASP A 150 -24.97 -0.56 -13.89
N SER A 151 -24.71 0.30 -12.90
CA SER A 151 -24.05 1.58 -13.19
C SER A 151 -22.53 1.48 -13.29
N ASP A 152 -21.91 0.40 -12.81
CA ASP A 152 -20.45 0.22 -12.78
C ASP A 152 -19.90 -0.92 -13.65
N ASP A 153 -20.78 -1.62 -14.38
CA ASP A 153 -20.50 -2.67 -15.36
C ASP A 153 -19.93 -3.96 -14.75
N ASP A 154 -20.35 -4.32 -13.53
CA ASP A 154 -19.95 -5.57 -12.88
C ASP A 154 -20.92 -6.75 -13.11
N GLY A 155 -22.07 -6.47 -13.73
CA GLY A 155 -23.14 -7.41 -14.03
C GLY A 155 -24.13 -7.65 -12.90
N TYR A 156 -24.02 -6.95 -11.77
CA TYR A 156 -24.97 -6.95 -10.65
C TYR A 156 -25.82 -5.69 -10.66
N GLY A 157 -27.05 -5.84 -10.17
CA GLY A 157 -28.04 -4.79 -10.25
C GLY A 157 -28.06 -3.93 -8.99
N SER A 158 -28.37 -2.66 -9.18
CA SER A 158 -28.48 -1.67 -8.12
C SER A 158 -29.38 -2.08 -6.95
N PRO A 159 -28.95 -1.83 -5.70
CA PRO A 159 -29.79 -2.07 -4.52
C PRO A 159 -30.89 -1.01 -4.36
N ASN A 160 -30.77 0.13 -5.04
CA ASN A 160 -31.68 1.27 -4.91
C ASN A 160 -32.07 1.85 -6.29
N PRO A 161 -32.71 1.06 -7.16
CA PRO A 161 -33.00 1.49 -8.53
C PRO A 161 -34.18 2.48 -8.58
N LEU A 162 -34.39 3.08 -9.76
CA LEU A 162 -35.53 3.95 -10.03
C LEU A 162 -36.88 3.18 -9.96
N PRO A 163 -38.01 3.85 -9.67
CA PRO A 163 -39.31 3.19 -9.68
C PRO A 163 -39.63 2.59 -11.06
N GLY A 164 -39.98 1.31 -11.09
CA GLY A 164 -40.25 0.57 -12.34
C GLY A 164 -39.11 -0.38 -12.74
N VAL A 165 -37.92 -0.19 -12.19
CA VAL A 165 -36.74 -1.04 -12.38
C VAL A 165 -36.63 -2.05 -11.22
N ALA A 166 -36.22 -3.28 -11.51
CA ALA A 166 -36.05 -4.32 -10.51
C ALA A 166 -34.81 -4.07 -9.64
N THR A 167 -34.94 -4.36 -8.35
CA THR A 167 -33.81 -4.30 -7.39
C THR A 167 -32.87 -5.47 -7.61
N GLY A 168 -31.56 -5.20 -7.69
CA GLY A 168 -30.52 -6.21 -7.76
C GLY A 168 -29.81 -6.45 -6.43
N THR A 169 -28.69 -7.18 -6.48
CA THR A 169 -27.93 -7.64 -5.32
C THR A 169 -26.60 -6.94 -5.09
N ASP A 170 -26.21 -6.01 -5.95
CA ASP A 170 -25.08 -5.12 -5.72
C ASP A 170 -25.33 -4.28 -4.45
N CYS A 171 -24.33 -4.11 -3.58
CA CYS A 171 -24.47 -3.28 -2.39
C CYS A 171 -23.95 -1.84 -2.58
N ASP A 172 -23.14 -1.56 -3.61
CA ASP A 172 -22.69 -0.24 -4.02
C ASP A 172 -22.44 -0.20 -5.54
N ASP A 173 -23.56 -0.05 -6.27
CA ASP A 173 -23.69 0.08 -7.74
C ASP A 173 -22.88 1.19 -8.41
N ALA A 174 -22.03 1.89 -7.66
CA ALA A 174 -21.06 2.85 -8.19
C ALA A 174 -19.61 2.33 -8.12
N ASN A 175 -19.40 1.10 -7.64
CA ASN A 175 -18.11 0.49 -7.41
C ASN A 175 -18.15 -1.03 -7.67
N ALA A 176 -17.69 -1.43 -8.85
CA ALA A 176 -17.64 -2.82 -9.32
C ALA A 176 -16.88 -3.82 -8.42
N LEU A 177 -16.15 -3.33 -7.42
CA LEU A 177 -15.50 -4.18 -6.41
C LEU A 177 -16.40 -4.49 -5.21
N ARG A 178 -17.59 -3.89 -5.14
CA ARG A 178 -18.56 -4.04 -4.04
C ARG A 178 -19.72 -4.93 -4.46
N GLN A 179 -19.37 -6.13 -4.90
CA GLN A 179 -20.32 -7.08 -5.47
C GLN A 179 -20.54 -8.29 -4.53
N PRO A 180 -21.61 -9.07 -4.70
CA PRO A 180 -22.05 -10.10 -3.75
C PRO A 180 -21.46 -11.50 -3.96
N ALA A 181 -20.77 -11.77 -5.07
CA ALA A 181 -20.00 -12.98 -5.27
C ALA A 181 -18.68 -12.92 -4.50
N ASP A 182 -18.23 -14.10 -4.11
CA ASP A 182 -16.92 -14.38 -3.50
C ASP A 182 -16.08 -14.97 -4.63
N ILE A 183 -15.33 -14.12 -5.33
CA ILE A 183 -14.66 -14.50 -6.58
C ILE A 183 -13.47 -15.42 -6.32
N ASP A 184 -12.72 -15.20 -5.24
CA ASP A 184 -11.52 -15.96 -4.91
C ASP A 184 -11.77 -17.14 -3.94
N GLY A 185 -12.87 -17.12 -3.18
CA GLY A 185 -13.31 -18.20 -2.32
C GLY A 185 -12.81 -18.14 -0.88
N ASP A 186 -12.38 -16.98 -0.38
CA ASP A 186 -11.94 -16.80 1.01
C ASP A 186 -13.10 -16.64 2.03
N GLY A 187 -14.33 -16.47 1.53
CA GLY A 187 -15.54 -16.31 2.33
C GLY A 187 -15.89 -14.86 2.64
N PHE A 188 -15.12 -13.90 2.16
CA PHE A 188 -15.46 -12.50 2.03
C PHE A 188 -15.95 -12.24 0.61
N THR A 189 -16.72 -11.17 0.48
CA THR A 189 -17.22 -10.68 -0.80
C THR A 189 -16.93 -9.20 -0.80
N GLY A 190 -16.89 -8.58 -1.97
CA GLY A 190 -16.88 -7.12 -2.10
C GLY A 190 -17.88 -6.43 -1.15
N CYS A 191 -19.10 -6.96 -1.07
CA CYS A 191 -20.14 -6.47 -0.15
C CYS A 191 -19.90 -6.74 1.34
N ALA A 192 -19.15 -7.78 1.68
CA ALA A 192 -18.77 -8.09 3.06
C ALA A 192 -17.53 -7.30 3.52
N GLY A 193 -16.93 -6.49 2.66
CA GLY A 193 -15.80 -5.64 3.03
C GLY A 193 -14.50 -6.00 2.35
N ASP A 194 -14.49 -6.98 1.45
CA ASP A 194 -13.30 -7.38 0.71
C ASP A 194 -12.68 -6.18 -0.03
N CYS A 195 -11.36 -6.06 0.02
CA CYS A 195 -10.60 -5.02 -0.65
C CYS A 195 -9.86 -5.52 -1.89
N ASP A 196 -9.72 -6.84 -2.08
CA ASP A 196 -9.23 -7.47 -3.29
C ASP A 196 -9.84 -8.87 -3.44
N ASP A 197 -11.10 -8.89 -3.91
CA ASP A 197 -11.92 -10.10 -4.17
C ASP A 197 -11.31 -11.06 -5.22
N SER A 198 -10.09 -10.77 -5.72
CA SER A 198 -9.34 -11.62 -6.62
C SER A 198 -8.20 -12.38 -5.93
N SER A 199 -8.00 -12.15 -4.63
CA SER A 199 -6.89 -12.64 -3.83
C SER A 199 -7.36 -13.25 -2.51
N ILE A 200 -7.31 -14.58 -2.42
CA ILE A 200 -7.66 -15.36 -1.21
C ILE A 200 -6.86 -15.02 0.06
N PHE A 201 -5.87 -14.13 -0.06
CA PHE A 201 -4.95 -13.70 0.98
C PHE A 201 -5.20 -12.24 1.38
N THR A 202 -6.20 -11.56 0.81
CA THR A 202 -6.37 -10.11 0.94
C THR A 202 -7.78 -9.72 1.31
N PHE A 203 -8.09 -9.83 2.60
CA PHE A 203 -9.43 -9.63 3.13
C PHE A 203 -9.42 -8.99 4.52
N PRO A 204 -10.56 -8.51 5.03
CA PRO A 204 -10.70 -8.02 6.40
C PRO A 204 -10.28 -9.09 7.42
N GLY A 205 -9.15 -8.84 8.10
CA GLY A 205 -8.59 -9.78 9.04
C GLY A 205 -7.78 -10.91 8.41
N ALA A 206 -7.19 -10.70 7.22
CA ALA A 206 -6.15 -11.59 6.69
C ALA A 206 -4.94 -11.63 7.65
N ALA A 207 -4.35 -10.49 7.99
CA ALA A 207 -3.26 -10.39 8.96
C ALA A 207 -3.78 -10.35 10.42
N GLN A 208 -4.10 -11.52 10.99
CA GLN A 208 -4.87 -11.59 12.25
C GLN A 208 -4.08 -11.13 13.49
N LEU A 209 -2.75 -11.12 13.42
CA LEU A 209 -1.90 -10.67 14.54
C LEU A 209 -1.85 -9.14 14.61
N GLU A 210 -2.01 -8.45 13.48
CA GLU A 210 -2.06 -6.99 13.43
C GLU A 210 -3.47 -6.44 13.65
N SER A 211 -4.43 -6.92 12.87
CA SER A 211 -5.79 -6.39 12.90
C SER A 211 -6.83 -7.44 12.48
N PRO A 212 -7.82 -7.74 13.34
CA PRO A 212 -8.88 -8.69 13.00
C PRO A 212 -9.97 -8.10 12.09
N THR A 213 -9.86 -6.83 11.69
CA THR A 213 -10.91 -6.12 10.94
C THR A 213 -10.41 -5.28 9.79
N ASP A 214 -9.14 -4.87 9.79
CA ASP A 214 -8.59 -4.12 8.67
C ASP A 214 -8.38 -5.04 7.48
N CYS A 215 -8.61 -4.51 6.28
CA CYS A 215 -8.36 -5.27 5.07
C CYS A 215 -6.88 -5.17 4.74
N MET A 216 -6.17 -6.27 4.90
CA MET A 216 -4.71 -6.41 4.80
C MET A 216 -4.42 -7.58 3.86
N ALA A 217 -3.20 -7.66 3.33
CA ALA A 217 -2.73 -8.81 2.55
C ALA A 217 -1.74 -9.61 3.39
N ASP A 218 -1.87 -10.93 3.44
CA ASP A 218 -1.00 -11.86 4.18
C ASP A 218 -0.80 -13.10 3.31
N THR A 219 0.18 -13.03 2.40
CA THR A 219 0.34 -14.03 1.33
C THR A 219 1.02 -15.31 1.82
N ASP A 220 1.82 -15.25 2.88
CA ASP A 220 2.55 -16.39 3.44
C ASP A 220 1.94 -16.99 4.72
N ASP A 221 0.81 -16.44 5.19
CA ASP A 221 0.00 -16.91 6.32
C ASP A 221 0.79 -16.89 7.65
N ASP A 222 1.63 -15.87 7.83
CA ASP A 222 2.39 -15.63 9.05
C ASP A 222 1.59 -14.82 10.10
N GLY A 223 0.51 -14.18 9.65
CA GLY A 223 -0.41 -13.37 10.45
C GLY A 223 -0.13 -11.87 10.41
N TYR A 224 0.88 -11.42 9.67
CA TYR A 224 1.26 -10.02 9.48
C TYR A 224 0.96 -9.57 8.05
N GLY A 225 0.65 -8.28 7.93
CA GLY A 225 0.22 -7.69 6.68
C GLY A 225 1.39 -7.17 5.87
N ASN A 226 1.33 -7.34 4.55
CA ASN A 226 2.21 -6.72 3.59
C ASN A 226 2.41 -5.22 3.86
N SER A 227 3.66 -4.79 4.00
CA SER A 227 4.05 -3.39 4.25
C SER A 227 3.91 -2.46 3.05
N SER A 228 3.79 -3.03 1.84
CA SER A 228 3.67 -2.30 0.58
C SER A 228 2.56 -2.87 -0.32
N PRO A 229 1.30 -2.96 0.15
CA PRO A 229 0.25 -3.61 -0.60
C PRO A 229 -0.33 -2.71 -1.71
N PRO A 230 -1.16 -3.26 -2.62
CA PRO A 230 -1.88 -2.47 -3.62
C PRO A 230 -2.79 -1.37 -3.02
N PRO A 231 -3.12 -0.32 -3.78
CA PRO A 231 -4.04 0.72 -3.32
C PRO A 231 -5.42 0.15 -2.93
N GLY A 232 -5.93 0.53 -1.76
CA GLY A 232 -7.20 0.03 -1.24
C GLY A 232 -7.03 -1.01 -0.13
N VAL A 233 -5.83 -1.60 -0.01
CA VAL A 233 -5.43 -2.49 1.07
C VAL A 233 -4.67 -1.69 2.15
N THR A 234 -4.84 -2.06 3.40
CA THR A 234 -4.19 -1.44 4.56
C THR A 234 -2.76 -2.00 4.67
N PRO A 235 -1.71 -1.16 4.68
CA PRO A 235 -0.34 -1.62 4.89
C PRO A 235 -0.14 -2.19 6.30
N GLY A 236 0.54 -3.33 6.40
CA GLY A 236 0.99 -3.95 7.64
C GLY A 236 2.49 -3.78 7.88
N LEU A 237 3.07 -4.67 8.69
CA LEU A 237 4.46 -4.64 9.12
C LEU A 237 5.40 -5.59 8.34
N ASP A 238 4.88 -6.52 7.54
CA ASP A 238 5.69 -7.51 6.81
C ASP A 238 6.42 -6.88 5.61
N CYS A 239 7.74 -6.90 5.62
CA CYS A 239 8.58 -6.36 4.56
C CYS A 239 8.76 -7.28 3.34
N ASP A 240 8.53 -8.58 3.47
CA ASP A 240 8.47 -9.56 2.38
C ASP A 240 7.38 -10.59 2.64
N ASP A 241 6.16 -10.20 2.30
CA ASP A 241 4.89 -10.94 2.40
C ASP A 241 4.87 -12.32 1.71
N ASN A 242 5.97 -12.78 1.12
CA ASN A 242 6.11 -14.12 0.55
C ASN A 242 7.07 -15.02 1.35
N ASP A 243 7.63 -14.53 2.45
CA ASP A 243 8.59 -15.22 3.30
C ASP A 243 8.22 -15.10 4.79
N ILE A 244 7.57 -16.15 5.30
CA ILE A 244 7.10 -16.33 6.69
C ILE A 244 8.17 -16.08 7.78
N SER A 245 9.44 -15.92 7.40
CA SER A 245 10.54 -15.61 8.31
C SER A 245 10.89 -14.12 8.40
N MET A 246 10.21 -13.26 7.63
CA MET A 246 10.49 -11.82 7.49
C MET A 246 9.37 -10.95 8.09
N GLY A 247 9.05 -11.16 9.36
CA GLY A 247 8.08 -10.33 10.09
C GLY A 247 8.64 -8.97 10.55
N GLY A 248 7.76 -7.97 10.66
CA GLY A 248 8.13 -6.61 11.13
C GLY A 248 8.01 -6.40 12.65
N GLU A 249 7.74 -7.44 13.43
CA GLU A 249 7.82 -7.36 14.89
C GLU A 249 9.26 -7.58 15.37
N ASP A 250 9.59 -6.90 16.46
CA ASP A 250 10.83 -7.05 17.22
C ASP A 250 10.52 -7.96 18.43
N LEU A 251 10.68 -9.27 18.24
CA LEU A 251 10.17 -10.27 19.18
C LEU A 251 10.95 -10.33 20.49
N ASP A 252 12.23 -9.96 20.49
CA ASP A 252 13.08 -9.96 21.68
C ASP A 252 13.31 -8.57 22.30
N ASN A 253 12.86 -7.51 21.62
CA ASN A 253 12.85 -6.11 22.03
C ASN A 253 14.24 -5.45 22.08
N ASP A 254 15.14 -5.81 21.17
CA ASP A 254 16.44 -5.15 21.01
C ASP A 254 16.41 -3.92 20.08
N GLY A 255 15.29 -3.71 19.39
CA GLY A 255 15.06 -2.62 18.45
C GLY A 255 15.33 -2.97 16.99
N TYR A 256 15.62 -4.23 16.67
CA TYR A 256 15.71 -4.75 15.32
C TYR A 256 14.67 -5.85 15.13
N SER A 257 13.84 -5.70 14.10
CA SER A 257 13.03 -6.80 13.59
C SER A 257 13.80 -7.59 12.53
N SER A 258 13.30 -8.75 12.15
CA SER A 258 13.81 -9.47 10.96
C SER A 258 13.79 -8.59 9.69
N CYS A 259 12.81 -7.67 9.58
CA CYS A 259 12.75 -6.67 8.51
C CYS A 259 13.83 -5.58 8.59
N ASP A 260 14.32 -5.27 9.80
CA ASP A 260 15.47 -4.39 10.02
C ASP A 260 16.81 -5.13 9.90
N GLY A 261 16.76 -6.43 9.56
CA GLY A 261 17.92 -7.27 9.33
C GLY A 261 18.43 -7.97 10.58
N ASP A 262 17.55 -8.19 11.57
CA ASP A 262 17.88 -9.03 12.71
C ASP A 262 18.22 -10.46 12.25
N CYS A 263 19.36 -10.96 12.72
CA CYS A 263 19.82 -12.32 12.47
C CYS A 263 19.25 -13.33 13.45
N ASN A 264 18.72 -12.90 14.59
CA ASN A 264 18.08 -13.78 15.55
C ASN A 264 17.07 -13.00 16.41
N ASP A 265 15.87 -12.86 15.86
CA ASP A 265 14.65 -12.26 16.44
C ASP A 265 14.10 -13.04 17.66
N SER A 266 14.95 -13.66 18.44
CA SER A 266 14.62 -14.36 19.68
C SER A 266 15.71 -14.23 20.73
N ASP A 267 16.76 -13.48 20.43
CA ASP A 267 17.94 -13.26 21.24
C ASP A 267 18.39 -11.78 21.15
N PRO A 268 18.06 -10.94 22.15
CA PRO A 268 18.23 -9.49 22.08
C PRO A 268 19.68 -9.02 22.17
N GLN A 269 20.63 -9.97 22.19
CA GLN A 269 22.07 -9.73 22.14
C GLN A 269 22.67 -10.06 20.76
N THR A 270 21.85 -10.52 19.82
CA THR A 270 22.29 -11.00 18.51
C THR A 270 21.62 -10.21 17.39
N HIS A 271 22.11 -9.01 17.12
CA HIS A 271 21.55 -8.12 16.11
C HIS A 271 22.63 -7.32 15.37
N PRO A 272 22.29 -6.62 14.28
CA PRO A 272 23.21 -5.69 13.64
C PRO A 272 23.71 -4.65 14.64
N GLY A 273 25.03 -4.60 14.82
CA GLY A 273 25.65 -3.61 15.70
C GLY A 273 25.68 -3.95 17.19
N ALA A 274 25.28 -5.16 17.60
CA ALA A 274 25.43 -5.62 18.99
C ALA A 274 26.88 -5.45 19.48
N ALA A 275 27.85 -5.95 18.72
CA ALA A 275 29.28 -5.77 18.98
C ALA A 275 29.82 -4.44 18.40
N GLN A 276 29.39 -3.31 18.98
CA GLN A 276 29.69 -1.97 18.45
C GLN A 276 31.19 -1.63 18.29
N ASN A 277 32.08 -2.26 19.06
CA ASN A 277 33.53 -2.01 18.97
C ASN A 277 34.15 -2.71 17.76
N GLU A 278 33.47 -3.70 17.18
CA GLU A 278 33.91 -4.41 15.98
C GLU A 278 33.17 -3.96 14.72
N SER A 279 31.84 -3.88 14.78
CA SER A 279 31.03 -3.50 13.63
C SER A 279 29.67 -2.94 14.04
N LEU A 280 29.25 -1.86 13.40
CA LEU A 280 27.91 -1.27 13.59
C LEU A 280 26.85 -1.83 12.64
N VAL A 281 27.22 -2.73 11.74
CA VAL A 281 26.35 -3.20 10.64
C VAL A 281 26.34 -4.70 10.46
N PHE A 282 27.29 -5.41 11.07
CA PHE A 282 27.28 -6.87 11.02
C PHE A 282 26.44 -7.40 12.15
N CYS A 283 25.74 -8.47 11.82
CA CYS A 283 25.03 -9.30 12.77
C CYS A 283 26.05 -10.10 13.58
N MET A 284 26.18 -9.74 14.85
CA MET A 284 27.14 -10.30 15.80
C MET A 284 26.40 -10.54 17.12
N THR A 285 26.95 -11.37 18.00
CA THR A 285 26.37 -11.64 19.33
C THR A 285 27.29 -11.04 20.39
N ASP A 286 26.79 -10.19 21.27
CA ASP A 286 27.53 -9.63 22.42
C ASP A 286 26.86 -10.06 23.72
N LYS A 287 27.34 -11.13 24.35
CA LYS A 287 26.61 -11.78 25.45
C LYS A 287 26.78 -11.11 26.80
N ASP A 288 27.88 -10.39 27.01
CA ASP A 288 28.19 -9.74 28.27
C ASP A 288 28.18 -8.20 28.20
N ASP A 289 27.72 -7.67 27.06
CA ASP A 289 27.48 -6.26 26.76
C ASP A 289 28.78 -5.41 26.81
N ASP A 290 29.93 -5.99 26.46
CA ASP A 290 31.24 -5.32 26.45
C ASP A 290 31.54 -4.61 25.11
N GLY A 291 30.74 -4.89 24.08
CA GLY A 291 30.83 -4.35 22.73
C GLY A 291 31.69 -5.18 21.77
N TYR A 292 32.18 -6.35 22.17
CA TYR A 292 32.87 -7.32 21.31
C TYR A 292 31.98 -8.54 21.07
N GLY A 293 32.15 -9.15 19.90
CA GLY A 293 31.32 -10.24 19.45
C GLY A 293 31.89 -11.60 19.81
N ASP A 294 31.02 -12.53 20.18
CA ASP A 294 31.31 -13.94 20.41
C ASP A 294 32.20 -14.52 19.29
N SER A 295 33.32 -15.13 19.66
CA SER A 295 34.24 -15.79 18.73
C SER A 295 33.71 -17.10 18.14
N ALA A 296 32.65 -17.67 18.72
CA ALA A 296 32.00 -18.91 18.32
C ALA A 296 30.45 -18.81 18.34
N PRO A 297 29.85 -17.87 17.59
CA PRO A 297 28.42 -17.61 17.66
C PRO A 297 27.60 -18.68 16.93
N ALA A 298 26.27 -18.55 17.00
CA ALA A 298 25.35 -19.42 16.28
C ALA A 298 25.55 -19.34 14.74
N THR A 299 25.11 -20.39 14.02
CA THR A 299 25.21 -20.41 12.56
C THR A 299 24.37 -19.31 11.93
N GLY A 300 24.98 -18.49 11.07
CA GLY A 300 24.31 -17.34 10.43
C GLY A 300 24.76 -15.99 10.99
N VAL A 301 25.41 -15.98 12.17
CA VAL A 301 25.98 -14.80 12.81
C VAL A 301 27.47 -14.67 12.49
N VAL A 302 27.97 -13.44 12.37
CA VAL A 302 29.40 -13.16 12.14
C VAL A 302 30.16 -13.33 13.45
N SER A 303 31.23 -14.15 13.42
CA SER A 303 32.13 -14.33 14.57
C SER A 303 32.95 -13.07 14.85
N GLY A 304 33.00 -12.66 16.12
CA GLY A 304 33.86 -11.58 16.61
C GLY A 304 35.14 -12.09 17.27
N ILE A 305 35.68 -11.28 18.19
CA ILE A 305 36.95 -11.53 18.86
C ILE A 305 36.86 -11.77 20.37
N ASP A 306 35.66 -11.77 20.94
CA ASP A 306 35.43 -12.12 22.35
C ASP A 306 35.61 -13.62 22.58
N CYS A 307 36.54 -13.98 23.46
CA CYS A 307 36.85 -15.37 23.76
C CYS A 307 36.14 -15.90 25.02
N ASP A 308 35.56 -15.03 25.85
CA ASP A 308 34.80 -15.38 27.05
C ASP A 308 33.63 -14.41 27.25
N ASP A 309 32.53 -14.72 26.56
CA ASP A 309 31.17 -14.14 26.65
C ASP A 309 30.54 -14.07 28.07
N THR A 310 31.31 -14.35 29.12
CA THR A 310 30.89 -14.23 30.52
C THR A 310 31.74 -13.25 31.32
N ASP A 311 32.80 -12.70 30.72
CA ASP A 311 33.77 -11.81 31.34
C ASP A 311 34.07 -10.60 30.42
N PRO A 312 33.46 -9.41 30.68
CA PRO A 312 33.55 -8.20 29.84
C PRO A 312 34.95 -7.59 29.63
N VAL A 313 35.98 -8.26 30.13
CA VAL A 313 37.38 -7.84 30.06
C VAL A 313 38.18 -8.77 29.13
N GLN A 314 37.66 -9.97 28.79
CA GLN A 314 38.39 -11.00 28.03
C GLN A 314 38.05 -11.01 26.53
N ASN A 315 38.65 -10.09 25.79
CA ASN A 315 38.54 -10.02 24.33
C ASN A 315 39.91 -10.03 23.63
N SER A 316 39.93 -10.27 22.31
CA SER A 316 41.20 -10.32 21.56
C SER A 316 41.63 -8.95 21.01
N SER A 317 41.19 -7.86 21.63
CA SER A 317 41.77 -6.53 21.37
C SER A 317 43.15 -6.47 22.02
N ASP A 318 44.13 -5.96 21.29
CA ASP A 318 45.48 -5.67 21.78
C ASP A 318 45.56 -4.14 21.99
N THR A 319 45.09 -3.69 23.14
CA THR A 319 44.79 -2.26 23.35
C THR A 319 46.05 -1.41 23.46
N ASP A 320 47.14 -1.97 23.98
CA ASP A 320 48.42 -1.30 24.14
C ASP A 320 49.46 -1.62 23.06
N GLY A 321 49.24 -2.67 22.26
CA GLY A 321 50.04 -3.03 21.09
C GLY A 321 51.27 -3.88 21.39
N ASP A 322 51.35 -4.56 22.55
CA ASP A 322 52.47 -5.43 22.89
C ASP A 322 52.38 -6.85 22.27
N GLY A 323 51.23 -7.19 21.69
CA GLY A 323 50.97 -8.46 21.03
C GLY A 323 50.41 -9.55 21.94
N TYR A 324 50.18 -9.26 23.22
CA TYR A 324 49.30 -9.99 24.11
C TYR A 324 47.92 -9.33 24.09
N THR A 325 46.93 -10.12 24.44
CA THR A 325 45.56 -9.65 24.61
C THR A 325 45.06 -10.26 25.91
N SER A 326 44.01 -9.71 26.50
CA SER A 326 43.34 -10.34 27.66
C SER A 326 43.00 -11.84 27.41
N CYS A 327 42.53 -12.19 26.20
CA CYS A 327 42.33 -13.61 25.79
C CYS A 327 43.61 -14.46 25.77
N ASN A 328 44.76 -13.85 25.52
CA ASN A 328 46.07 -14.50 25.51
C ASN A 328 46.81 -14.36 26.85
N GLY A 329 46.10 -13.93 27.91
CA GLY A 329 46.61 -13.91 29.28
C GLY A 329 47.33 -12.63 29.68
N ASP A 330 47.10 -11.53 28.97
CA ASP A 330 47.50 -10.21 29.43
C ASP A 330 46.84 -9.89 30.79
N CYS A 331 47.62 -9.38 31.74
CA CYS A 331 47.14 -8.99 33.06
C CYS A 331 46.83 -7.50 33.18
N ASP A 332 47.23 -6.67 32.22
CA ASP A 332 46.81 -5.29 32.06
C ASP A 332 46.96 -4.88 30.59
N ASP A 333 45.93 -5.18 29.79
CA ASP A 333 45.83 -4.89 28.34
C ASP A 333 45.98 -3.40 27.99
N THR A 334 46.07 -2.52 28.99
CA THR A 334 46.30 -1.08 28.81
C THR A 334 47.76 -0.66 28.98
N SER A 335 48.65 -1.59 29.29
CA SER A 335 50.06 -1.39 29.56
C SER A 335 50.92 -2.38 28.77
N ALA A 336 51.58 -1.88 27.73
CA ALA A 336 52.47 -2.65 26.84
C ALA A 336 53.72 -3.25 27.52
N HIS A 337 53.78 -3.15 28.85
CA HIS A 337 54.85 -3.55 29.74
C HIS A 337 54.34 -4.48 30.85
N THR A 338 53.08 -4.89 30.83
CA THR A 338 52.45 -5.68 31.89
C THR A 338 51.79 -6.95 31.35
N PHE A 339 52.62 -7.86 30.85
CA PHE A 339 52.16 -9.08 30.19
C PHE A 339 52.96 -10.32 30.66
N PRO A 340 52.53 -11.55 30.31
CA PRO A 340 53.31 -12.75 30.59
C PRO A 340 54.69 -12.71 29.94
N GLY A 341 55.73 -12.61 30.76
CA GLY A 341 57.11 -12.54 30.28
C GLY A 341 57.67 -11.13 30.06
N ALA A 342 56.98 -10.08 30.50
CA ALA A 342 57.48 -8.71 30.44
C ALA A 342 58.84 -8.53 31.14
N ALA A 343 59.00 -9.13 32.33
CA ALA A 343 60.26 -9.15 33.06
C ALA A 343 61.09 -10.41 32.73
N GLU A 344 61.80 -10.40 31.59
CA GLU A 344 62.42 -11.62 31.05
C GLU A 344 63.55 -12.20 31.91
N GLN A 345 64.15 -11.40 32.81
CA GLN A 345 65.20 -11.86 33.73
C GLN A 345 64.63 -12.63 34.93
N GLU A 346 63.33 -12.47 35.21
CA GLU A 346 62.68 -13.10 36.36
C GLU A 346 61.78 -14.28 35.95
N SER A 347 60.91 -14.07 34.95
CA SER A 347 60.03 -15.13 34.48
C SER A 347 59.58 -14.90 33.04
N ALA A 348 59.65 -15.94 32.22
CA ALA A 348 59.16 -15.91 30.84
C ALA A 348 57.66 -16.26 30.70
N ILE A 349 56.95 -16.55 31.80
CA ILE A 349 55.56 -17.02 31.77
C ILE A 349 54.64 -16.38 32.80
N ASN A 350 55.20 -15.73 33.83
CA ASN A 350 54.37 -15.06 34.83
C ASN A 350 54.00 -13.70 34.28
N CYS A 351 52.78 -13.28 34.55
CA CYS A 351 52.37 -11.91 34.28
C CYS A 351 53.02 -10.97 35.29
N MET A 352 53.90 -10.10 34.81
CA MET A 352 54.75 -9.19 35.58
C MET A 352 54.72 -7.83 34.87
N ALA A 353 55.05 -6.74 35.58
CA ALA A 353 55.13 -5.40 35.01
C ALA A 353 56.60 -4.96 34.98
N ASP A 354 57.09 -4.45 33.85
CA ASP A 354 58.46 -3.95 33.65
C ASP A 354 58.42 -2.59 32.91
N GLU A 355 58.05 -1.52 33.64
CA GLU A 355 57.75 -0.21 33.04
C GLU A 355 58.99 0.50 32.47
N ASP A 356 60.19 0.25 33.01
CA ASP A 356 61.43 0.85 32.53
C ASP A 356 62.27 -0.06 31.61
N GLN A 357 61.82 -1.30 31.39
CA GLN A 357 62.37 -2.28 30.45
C GLN A 357 63.81 -2.68 30.81
N ASP A 358 64.11 -2.83 32.09
CA ASP A 358 65.39 -3.37 32.56
C ASP A 358 65.41 -4.90 32.69
N GLY A 359 64.25 -5.53 32.47
CA GLY A 359 64.03 -6.97 32.51
C GLY A 359 63.65 -7.50 33.88
N TYR A 360 63.50 -6.66 34.90
CA TYR A 360 63.03 -7.00 36.23
C TYR A 360 61.61 -6.48 36.47
N GLY A 361 60.80 -7.28 37.15
CA GLY A 361 59.40 -6.96 37.39
C GLY A 361 59.21 -6.12 38.63
N SER A 362 58.19 -5.29 38.64
CA SER A 362 57.88 -4.40 39.76
C SER A 362 57.68 -5.11 41.10
N ASP A 363 58.26 -4.59 42.18
CA ASP A 363 58.04 -5.09 43.54
C ASP A 363 56.65 -4.73 44.11
N SER A 364 55.95 -3.81 43.46
CA SER A 364 54.68 -3.25 43.91
C SER A 364 53.68 -3.07 42.75
N PRO A 365 53.39 -4.12 41.95
CA PRO A 365 52.53 -3.98 40.78
C PRO A 365 51.05 -3.87 41.19
N ILE A 366 50.18 -3.63 40.20
CA ILE A 366 48.73 -3.63 40.41
C ILE A 366 48.21 -5.03 40.82
N THR A 367 46.98 -5.08 41.32
CA THR A 367 46.37 -6.35 41.75
C THR A 367 46.12 -7.27 40.56
N GLY A 368 46.54 -8.53 40.64
CA GLY A 368 46.43 -9.51 39.54
C GLY A 368 47.76 -9.79 38.85
N VAL A 369 48.73 -8.89 38.99
CA VAL A 369 50.10 -9.03 38.46
C VAL A 369 51.01 -9.68 39.50
N THR A 370 51.94 -10.51 39.06
CA THR A 370 52.93 -11.17 39.93
C THR A 370 54.00 -10.16 40.35
N PRO A 371 54.23 -9.92 41.66
CA PRO A 371 55.33 -9.07 42.10
C PRO A 371 56.69 -9.64 41.71
N GLY A 372 57.54 -8.80 41.12
CA GLY A 372 58.95 -9.06 40.84
C GLY A 372 59.87 -8.45 41.90
N ALA A 373 61.11 -8.15 41.51
CA ALA A 373 62.15 -7.68 42.41
C ALA A 373 62.72 -6.29 42.09
N ASP A 374 62.28 -5.65 41.01
CA ASP A 374 62.61 -4.26 40.72
C ASP A 374 61.99 -3.34 41.78
N CYS A 375 62.80 -2.43 42.29
CA CYS A 375 62.39 -1.53 43.33
C CYS A 375 62.22 -0.07 42.91
N ASP A 376 62.44 0.26 41.64
CA ASP A 376 62.13 1.57 41.07
C ASP A 376 61.89 1.46 39.55
N ASP A 377 60.70 0.96 39.16
CA ASP A 377 60.15 0.85 37.78
C ASP A 377 60.21 2.11 36.90
N ALA A 378 60.74 3.21 37.41
CA ALA A 378 60.96 4.43 36.65
C ALA A 378 62.42 4.59 36.20
N ASN A 379 63.30 3.64 36.52
CA ASN A 379 64.74 3.78 36.42
C ASN A 379 65.44 2.45 36.11
N VAL A 380 65.75 2.27 34.83
CA VAL A 380 66.43 1.11 34.22
C VAL A 380 67.77 0.66 34.85
N TYR A 381 68.25 1.37 35.87
CA TYR A 381 69.46 1.04 36.63
C TYR A 381 69.16 0.60 38.07
N ALA A 382 67.91 0.27 38.40
CA ALA A 382 67.42 0.15 39.77
C ALA A 382 66.95 -1.25 40.19
N PHE A 383 67.64 -2.30 39.76
CA PHE A 383 67.25 -3.69 39.99
C PHE A 383 68.18 -4.46 40.96
N PRO A 384 67.80 -5.67 41.41
CA PRO A 384 68.70 -6.55 42.17
C PRO A 384 69.96 -6.91 41.38
N GLY A 385 71.11 -6.51 41.92
CA GLY A 385 72.41 -6.79 41.27
C GLY A 385 72.90 -5.68 40.33
N ALA A 386 72.19 -4.55 40.19
CA ALA A 386 72.65 -3.40 39.42
C ALA A 386 74.03 -2.89 39.88
N ALA A 387 74.26 -2.87 41.20
CA ALA A 387 75.54 -2.55 41.81
C ALA A 387 76.34 -3.83 42.18
N GLU A 388 76.85 -4.54 41.17
CA GLU A 388 77.46 -5.87 41.32
C GLU A 388 78.65 -5.95 42.29
N LEU A 389 79.36 -4.83 42.51
CA LEU A 389 80.50 -4.75 43.44
C LEU A 389 80.07 -4.52 44.89
N ASP A 390 78.83 -4.08 45.12
CA ASP A 390 78.23 -3.93 46.45
C ASP A 390 77.36 -5.13 46.84
N SER A 391 76.42 -5.55 45.99
CA SER A 391 75.54 -6.68 46.25
C SER A 391 74.95 -7.26 44.96
N LEU A 392 75.00 -8.59 44.84
CA LEU A 392 74.40 -9.32 43.71
C LEU A 392 72.92 -9.65 43.89
N THR A 393 72.35 -9.38 45.07
CA THR A 393 70.98 -9.81 45.41
C THR A 393 70.14 -8.72 46.05
N SER A 394 70.72 -7.57 46.34
CA SER A 394 69.99 -6.44 46.91
C SER A 394 69.57 -5.52 45.78
N CYS A 395 68.32 -5.06 45.83
CA CYS A 395 67.89 -3.99 44.94
C CYS A 395 68.66 -2.71 45.26
N MET A 396 69.37 -2.20 44.27
CA MET A 396 70.27 -1.04 44.35
C MET A 396 70.18 -0.26 43.04
N VAL A 397 70.58 1.01 43.05
CA VAL A 397 70.60 1.85 41.85
C VAL A 397 72.04 2.15 41.44
N ASP A 398 72.41 1.93 40.18
CA ASP A 398 73.74 2.24 39.63
C ASP A 398 73.65 3.16 38.39
N LEU A 399 73.45 4.46 38.62
CA LEU A 399 73.22 5.44 37.55
C LEU A 399 74.43 5.69 36.65
N ASP A 400 75.65 5.48 37.14
CA ASP A 400 76.89 5.67 36.38
C ASP A 400 77.55 4.36 35.92
N GLN A 401 76.92 3.22 36.19
CA GLN A 401 77.31 1.89 35.75
C GLN A 401 78.76 1.55 36.13
N ASP A 402 79.20 1.98 37.32
CA ASP A 402 80.55 1.74 37.83
C ASP A 402 80.64 0.49 38.72
N GLY A 403 79.50 -0.17 38.95
CA GLY A 403 79.32 -1.35 39.77
C GLY A 403 79.02 -1.07 41.24
N PHE A 404 78.99 0.19 41.67
CA PHE A 404 78.67 0.60 43.05
C PHE A 404 77.33 1.32 43.15
N GLY A 405 76.67 1.19 44.30
CA GLY A 405 75.37 1.82 44.53
C GLY A 405 75.46 3.36 44.60
N SER A 406 74.61 4.03 43.84
CA SER A 406 74.47 5.49 43.81
C SER A 406 74.08 6.06 45.18
N ALA A 407 74.93 6.93 45.73
CA ALA A 407 74.76 7.48 47.06
C ALA A 407 73.55 8.45 47.13
N GLY A 408 72.53 8.10 47.93
CA GLY A 408 71.41 8.99 48.27
C GLY A 408 70.09 8.71 47.54
N VAL A 409 70.09 7.80 46.56
CA VAL A 409 68.87 7.25 45.98
C VAL A 409 68.39 6.14 46.92
N ARG A 410 67.41 6.44 47.76
CA ARG A 410 66.71 5.39 48.51
C ARG A 410 65.56 4.93 47.65
N ASN A 411 65.59 3.65 47.31
CA ASN A 411 64.45 2.84 46.92
C ASN A 411 63.17 3.32 47.66
N PRO A 412 62.16 3.85 46.95
CA PRO A 412 60.90 4.31 47.54
C PRO A 412 60.09 3.18 48.20
N SER A 413 60.28 1.94 47.76
CA SER A 413 59.53 0.73 48.14
C SER A 413 60.14 -0.06 49.31
N ALA A 414 61.45 0.08 49.56
CA ALA A 414 62.12 -0.65 50.63
C ALA A 414 61.74 -0.13 52.03
N SER A 415 60.74 -0.79 52.62
CA SER A 415 60.48 -0.81 54.06
C SER A 415 61.75 -1.12 54.86
N SER A 416 62.34 -0.07 55.44
CA SER A 416 63.15 -0.05 56.65
C SER A 416 64.11 -1.23 56.90
N GLN A 417 65.28 -1.25 56.26
CA GLN A 417 66.47 -1.83 56.89
C GLN A 417 67.68 -0.89 56.74
N SER A 418 68.04 -0.27 57.87
CA SER A 418 69.23 0.54 58.03
C SER A 418 70.49 -0.34 57.95
N VAL A 419 71.32 -0.15 56.93
CA VAL A 419 72.72 -0.59 56.96
C VAL A 419 73.60 0.58 57.42
N PRO A 420 74.44 0.43 58.45
CA PRO A 420 75.20 1.54 59.02
C PRO A 420 76.34 1.98 58.08
N ALA A 421 76.44 3.29 57.87
CA ALA A 421 77.53 3.93 57.15
C ALA A 421 78.90 3.54 57.76
N LYS A 422 79.82 3.10 56.91
CA LYS A 422 81.20 2.77 57.32
C LYS A 422 82.01 4.06 57.50
N ILE A 423 82.60 4.18 58.67
CA ILE A 423 83.43 5.28 59.18
C ILE A 423 84.71 5.44 58.34
N PRO A 424 85.15 6.66 57.96
CA PRO A 424 86.45 6.87 57.34
C PRO A 424 87.57 6.83 58.39
N VAL A 425 88.63 6.08 58.12
CA VAL A 425 89.82 5.96 58.99
C VAL A 425 90.86 7.05 58.58
N PRO A 426 91.47 7.78 59.53
CA PRO A 426 92.34 8.92 59.20
C PRO A 426 93.83 8.54 58.98
N GLY A 427 94.40 9.14 57.93
CA GLY A 427 95.73 9.77 57.93
C GLY A 427 97.00 8.89 57.81
N LEU A 428 97.81 9.16 56.79
CA LEU A 428 99.28 9.13 56.85
C LEU A 428 99.87 10.09 55.80
N SER A 429 100.89 10.83 56.24
CA SER A 429 101.49 12.03 55.66
C SER A 429 102.72 11.79 54.78
N SER A 430 102.86 12.55 53.68
CA SER A 430 104.07 13.23 53.14
C SER A 430 105.32 12.39 52.75
N PRO A 431 106.27 12.92 51.92
CA PRO A 431 106.52 14.31 51.52
C PRO A 431 106.05 14.72 50.12
#